data_AF-A0A7C5ID09-F1
#
_entry.id   AF-A0A7C5ID09-F1
#
_cell.length_a   1.000
_cell.length_b   1.000
_cell.length_c   1.000
_cell.angle_alpha   90.00
_cell.angle_beta   90.00
_cell.angle_gamma   90.00
#
_symmetry.space_group_name_H-M   'P 1'
#
loop_
_entity.id
_entity.type
_entity.pdbx_description
1 polymer ?
#
loop_
_entity_poly.entity_id
_entity_poly.type
_entity_poly.pdbx_seq_one_letter_code
_entity_poly.pdbx_strand_id
1 'polypeptide(L)' 'MQRLQKIIAAAGLASRRKAELLILEGRVTVNGEVVSRLGAKADP' A
#
# COMPACT_ATOMS: atom_id res chain seq x y z
N MET A 1 -2.78 6.34 11.44
CA MET A 1 -1.87 6.26 10.27
C MET A 1 -0.82 5.15 10.40
N GLN A 2 -0.93 4.09 9.60
CA GLN A 2 0.09 3.06 9.43
C GLN A 2 0.66 3.09 8.00
N ARG A 3 1.82 2.46 7.79
CA ARG A 3 2.39 2.32 6.44
C ARG A 3 1.47 1.49 5.55
N LEU A 4 1.25 1.94 4.31
CA LEU A 4 0.33 1.32 3.37
C LEU A 4 0.65 -0.16 3.11
N GLN A 5 1.93 -0.51 2.97
CA GLN A 5 2.34 -1.91 2.81
C GLN A 5 2.04 -2.80 4.03
N LYS A 6 1.94 -2.20 5.23
CA LYS A 6 1.57 -2.92 6.45
C LYS A 6 0.07 -3.16 6.50
N ILE A 7 -0.72 -2.16 6.07
CA ILE A 7 -2.19 -2.27 5.98
C ILE A 7 -2.57 -3.33 4.94
N ILE A 8 -2.00 -3.26 3.74
CA ILE A 8 -2.26 -4.25 2.67
C ILE A 8 -1.91 -5.67 3.13
N ALA A 9 -0.81 -5.83 3.86
CA ALA A 9 -0.41 -7.13 4.39
C ALA A 9 -1.29 -7.62 5.54
N ALA A 10 -1.73 -6.72 6.43
CA ALA A 10 -2.67 -7.06 7.49
C ALA A 10 -4.05 -7.46 6.95
N ALA A 11 -4.46 -6.89 5.80
CA ALA A 11 -5.67 -7.27 5.08
C ALA A 11 -5.56 -8.61 4.33
N GLY A 12 -4.38 -9.26 4.34
CA GLY A 12 -4.15 -10.54 3.67
C GLY A 12 -4.07 -10.47 2.14
N LEU A 13 -4.02 -9.26 1.55
CA LEU A 13 -4.01 -9.08 0.10
C LEU A 13 -2.66 -9.41 -0.55
N ALA A 14 -1.55 -9.14 0.16
CA ALA A 14 -0.20 -9.38 -0.32
C ALA A 14 0.80 -9.41 0.84
N SER A 15 1.97 -10.01 0.64
CA SER A 15 3.08 -9.82 1.60
C SER A 15 3.52 -8.35 1.64
N ARG A 16 4.13 -7.89 2.75
CA ARG A 16 4.63 -6.50 2.87
C ARG A 16 5.53 -6.09 1.69
N ARG A 17 6.41 -6.98 1.24
CA ARG A 17 7.31 -6.74 0.09
C ARG A 17 6.54 -6.66 -1.23
N LYS A 18 5.56 -7.55 -1.44
CA LYS A 18 4.73 -7.51 -2.64
C LYS A 18 3.82 -6.27 -2.66
N ALA A 19 3.34 -5.82 -1.50
CA ALA A 19 2.61 -4.58 -1.39
C ALA A 19 3.46 -3.36 -1.77
N GLU A 20 4.74 -3.32 -1.38
CA GLU A 20 5.67 -2.26 -1.82
C GLU A 20 5.87 -2.24 -3.34
N LEU A 21 5.96 -3.41 -3.98
CA LEU A 21 6.02 -3.52 -5.44
C LEU A 21 4.73 -3.02 -6.10
N LEU A 22 3.56 -3.44 -5.59
CA LEU A 22 2.27 -2.97 -6.12
C LEU A 22 2.10 -1.46 -5.98
N ILE A 23 2.61 -0.88 -4.90
CA ILE A 23 2.68 0.58 -4.73
C ILE A 23 3.56 1.16 -5.83
N LEU A 24 4.81 0.73 -5.97
CA LEU A 24 5.73 1.24 -7.01
C LEU A 24 5.19 1.11 -8.44
N GLU A 25 4.47 0.03 -8.73
CA GLU A 25 3.81 -0.22 -10.01
C GLU A 25 2.56 0.65 -10.24
N GLY A 26 2.16 1.49 -9.27
CA GLY A 26 0.96 2.33 -9.36
C GLY A 26 -0.34 1.52 -9.33
N ARG A 27 -0.32 0.32 -8.74
CA ARG A 27 -1.47 -0.60 -8.68
C ARG A 27 -2.30 -0.42 -7.42
N VAL A 28 -1.93 0.51 -6.55
CA VAL A 28 -2.61 0.78 -5.29
C VAL A 28 -3.28 2.15 -5.35
N THR A 29 -4.57 2.18 -5.05
CA THR A 29 -5.37 3.41 -4.96
C THR A 29 -5.88 3.56 -3.54
N VAL A 30 -5.73 4.74 -2.95
CA VAL A 30 -6.23 5.08 -1.62
C VAL A 30 -7.17 6.27 -1.77
N ASN A 31 -8.44 6.11 -1.41
CA ASN A 31 -9.47 7.16 -1.52
C ASN A 31 -9.58 7.79 -2.92
N GLY A 32 -9.35 7.00 -3.98
CA GLY A 32 -9.39 7.48 -5.37
C GLY A 32 -8.07 8.04 -5.91
N GLU A 33 -7.02 8.16 -5.09
CA GLU A 33 -5.69 8.60 -5.52
C GLU A 33 -4.73 7.41 -5.70
N VAL A 34 -4.09 7.33 -6.86
CA VAL A 34 -3.07 6.31 -7.14
C VAL A 34 -1.79 6.64 -6.36
N VAL A 35 -1.33 5.69 -5.55
CA VAL A 35 -0.13 5.84 -4.73
C VAL A 35 1.01 5.06 -5.37
N SER A 36 2.01 5.77 -5.88
CA SER A 36 3.19 5.19 -6.54
C SER A 36 4.50 5.31 -5.75
N ARG A 37 4.45 5.84 -4.52
CA ARG A 37 5.64 6.10 -3.68
C ARG A 37 5.65 5.28 -2.40
N LEU A 38 6.82 4.74 -2.06
CA LEU A 38 7.04 4.04 -0.80
C LEU A 38 6.97 5.01 0.39
N GLY A 39 6.57 4.49 1.54
CA GLY A 39 6.42 5.29 2.77
C GLY A 39 5.09 6.01 2.89
N ALA A 40 4.19 5.86 1.91
CA ALA A 40 2.81 6.29 2.03
C ALA A 40 2.15 5.70 3.29
N LYS A 41 1.38 6.54 3.97
CA LYS A 41 0.63 6.17 5.16
C LYS A 41 -0.85 6.35 4.88
N ALA A 42 -1.64 5.40 5.36
CA ALA A 42 -3.09 5.48 5.35
C ALA A 42 -3.62 5.17 6.74
N ASP A 43 -4.87 5.50 6.99
CA ASP A 43 -5.60 4.97 8.14
C ASP A 43 -6.10 3.56 7.79
N PRO A 44 -6.03 2.62 8.75
CA PRO A 44 -6.40 1.22 8.53
C PRO A 44 -7.90 1.04 8.28
#